data_AF-A0A819NQC4-F1
#
_entry.id   AF-A0A819NQC4-F1
#
_cell.length_a   1.000
_cell.length_b   1.000
_cell.length_c   1.000
_cell.angle_alpha   90.00
_cell.angle_beta   90.00
_cell.angle_gamma   90.00
#
_symmetry.space_group_name_H-M   'P 1'
#
loop_
_entity.id
_entity.type
_entity.pdbx_description
1 polymer ?
#
loop_
_entity_poly.entity_id
_entity_poly.type
_entity_poly.pdbx_seq_one_letter_code
_entity_poly.pdbx_strand_id
1 'polypeptide(L)'
;MVIHFLQQIQPPVLPILQQLNDDPSNKNGMIRQCMESNVYFYDNLSKLGEVWVNKNGPNTLTAGELWIEFLRYYTEQFDYEKNVVTIRQFEPLERYKKGWFNKTIAIEDPFNLTHNLADKLSQKNWTLIRLVFIQARQRFGTECKDRVIQDSDIDWIQDYLFDRNILLLENPRKLDKANKQTAEPLQSLMGIRIDPKYHQS
;
A
#
# COMPACT_ATOMS: atom_id res chain seq x y z
N MET A 1 5.23 1.96 -5.21
CA MET A 1 4.50 1.70 -3.95
C MET A 1 4.38 0.21 -3.66
N VAL A 2 3.68 -0.59 -4.47
CA VAL A 2 3.58 -2.05 -4.24
C VAL A 2 4.95 -2.73 -4.14
N ILE A 3 5.86 -2.48 -5.10
CA ILE A 3 7.22 -3.05 -5.07
C ILE A 3 7.96 -2.66 -3.77
N HIS A 4 7.90 -1.38 -3.38
CA HIS A 4 8.49 -0.90 -2.13
C HIS A 4 7.92 -1.66 -0.93
N PHE A 5 6.60 -1.78 -0.82
CA PHE A 5 5.98 -2.56 0.26
C PHE A 5 6.46 -4.02 0.28
N LEU A 6 6.50 -4.69 -0.87
CA LEU A 6 6.95 -6.09 -0.98
C LEU A 6 8.44 -6.28 -0.65
N GLN A 7 9.25 -5.23 -0.80
CA GLN A 7 10.65 -5.20 -0.35
C GLN A 7 10.79 -4.95 1.16
N GLN A 8 9.81 -4.26 1.78
CA GLN A 8 9.87 -3.81 3.18
C GLN A 8 9.15 -4.75 4.15
N ILE A 9 8.15 -5.52 3.69
CA ILE A 9 7.49 -6.55 4.51
C ILE A 9 8.49 -7.58 5.01
N GLN A 10 8.25 -8.18 6.18
CA GLN A 10 9.12 -9.19 6.77
C GLN A 10 8.39 -10.53 6.93
N PRO A 11 8.92 -11.64 6.37
CA PRO A 11 10.07 -11.71 5.45
C PRO A 11 9.79 -10.99 4.11
N PRO A 12 10.79 -10.41 3.42
CA PRO A 12 10.56 -9.73 2.15
C PRO A 12 10.12 -10.68 1.05
N VAL A 13 9.17 -10.22 0.22
CA VAL A 13 8.68 -10.94 -0.95
C VAL A 13 9.56 -10.67 -2.17
N LEU A 14 10.14 -9.47 -2.26
CA LEU A 14 11.01 -9.08 -3.38
C LEU A 14 12.39 -8.61 -2.90
N PRO A 15 13.46 -8.90 -3.67
CA PRO A 15 14.76 -8.29 -3.46
C PRO A 15 14.80 -6.85 -3.97
N ILE A 16 15.95 -6.21 -3.69
CA ILE A 16 16.32 -4.93 -4.27
C ILE A 16 17.36 -5.20 -5.35
N LEU A 17 16.90 -5.35 -6.60
CA LEU A 17 17.75 -5.75 -7.72
C LEU A 17 18.92 -4.80 -7.97
N GLN A 18 18.78 -3.51 -7.64
CA GLN A 18 19.84 -2.51 -7.80
C GLN A 18 20.97 -2.65 -6.76
N GLN A 19 20.76 -3.45 -5.70
CA GLN A 19 21.78 -3.75 -4.69
C GLN A 19 22.39 -5.15 -4.84
N LEU A 20 21.88 -5.97 -5.76
CA LEU A 20 22.40 -7.31 -6.02
C LEU A 20 23.52 -7.28 -7.05
N ASN A 21 24.51 -8.16 -6.88
CA ASN A 21 25.60 -8.39 -7.84
C ASN A 21 26.09 -9.84 -7.73
N ASP A 22 26.79 -10.30 -8.77
CA ASP A 22 27.41 -11.63 -8.77
C ASP A 22 28.69 -11.69 -7.91
N ASP A 23 29.25 -10.53 -7.55
CA ASP A 23 30.50 -10.41 -6.80
C ASP A 23 30.27 -9.80 -5.40
N PRO A 24 30.22 -10.64 -4.35
CA PRO A 24 30.03 -10.19 -2.96
C PRO A 24 31.10 -9.20 -2.48
N SER A 25 32.27 -9.14 -3.12
CA SER A 25 33.37 -8.26 -2.76
C SER A 25 33.19 -6.84 -3.32
N ASN A 26 32.35 -6.65 -4.34
CA ASN A 26 32.11 -5.35 -4.95
C ASN A 26 31.03 -4.57 -4.17
N LYS A 27 31.47 -3.86 -3.13
CA LYS A 27 30.61 -2.96 -2.34
C LYS A 27 30.27 -1.63 -3.03
N ASN A 28 30.98 -1.28 -4.12
CA ASN A 28 30.79 -0.02 -4.82
C ASN A 28 29.56 -0.05 -5.76
N GLY A 29 28.90 -1.21 -5.84
CA GLY A 29 27.77 -1.42 -6.73
C GLY A 29 28.22 -1.62 -8.17
N MET A 30 27.35 -2.24 -8.96
CA MET A 30 27.55 -2.29 -10.40
C MET A 30 27.04 -0.97 -11.01
N ILE A 31 27.79 -0.45 -11.97
CA ILE A 31 27.43 0.78 -12.69
C ILE A 31 27.14 0.39 -14.13
N ARG A 32 25.91 0.63 -14.57
CA ARG A 32 25.52 0.63 -15.97
C ARG A 32 24.98 2.01 -16.25
N GLN A 33 25.74 2.84 -16.96
CA GLN A 33 25.37 4.24 -17.16
C GLN A 33 24.48 4.39 -18.40
N CYS A 34 23.38 5.13 -18.26
CA CYS A 34 22.59 5.66 -19.36
C CYS A 34 22.40 7.15 -19.11
N MET A 35 22.89 7.98 -20.03
CA MET A 35 23.03 9.43 -19.81
C MET A 35 23.78 9.70 -18.48
N GLU A 36 23.15 10.38 -17.53
CA GLU A 36 23.71 10.75 -16.21
C GLU A 36 23.22 9.84 -15.08
N SER A 37 22.54 8.73 -15.39
CA SER A 37 21.93 7.86 -14.38
C SER A 37 22.54 6.46 -14.39
N ASN A 38 22.72 5.87 -13.20
CA ASN A 38 23.02 4.45 -13.08
C ASN A 38 21.72 3.65 -13.28
N VAL A 39 21.63 2.94 -14.40
CA VAL A 39 20.51 2.07 -14.77
C VAL A 39 20.80 0.59 -14.51
N TYR A 40 21.84 0.29 -13.74
CA TYR A 40 22.11 -1.09 -13.36
C TYR A 40 20.99 -1.64 -12.47
N PHE A 41 20.62 -2.88 -12.76
CA PHE A 41 19.88 -3.76 -11.86
C PHE A 41 20.30 -5.20 -12.20
N TYR A 42 20.14 -6.10 -11.25
CA TYR A 42 20.39 -7.52 -11.45
C TYR A 42 19.32 -8.13 -12.36
N ASP A 43 19.71 -8.56 -13.56
CA ASP A 43 18.82 -9.10 -14.61
C ASP A 43 18.94 -10.63 -14.80
N ASN A 44 19.91 -11.28 -14.14
CA ASN A 44 20.12 -12.73 -14.23
C ASN A 44 19.20 -13.53 -13.29
N LEU A 45 17.94 -13.71 -13.70
CA LEU A 45 16.94 -14.40 -12.89
C LEU A 45 17.29 -15.87 -12.57
N SER A 46 18.05 -16.55 -13.44
CA SER A 46 18.44 -17.95 -13.23
C SER A 46 19.35 -18.14 -12.01
N LYS A 47 20.15 -17.13 -11.67
CA LYS A 47 21.07 -17.14 -10.52
C LYS A 47 20.54 -16.37 -9.31
N LEU A 48 19.31 -15.83 -9.40
CA LEU A 48 18.75 -14.98 -8.34
C LEU A 48 18.70 -15.68 -6.99
N GLY A 49 18.39 -16.99 -6.96
CA GLY A 49 18.36 -17.78 -5.72
C GLY A 49 19.73 -17.98 -5.08
N GLU A 50 20.82 -17.81 -5.82
CA GLU A 50 22.19 -17.89 -5.30
C GLU A 50 22.62 -16.57 -4.65
N VAL A 51 22.27 -15.43 -5.28
CA VAL A 51 22.68 -14.09 -4.83
C VAL A 51 21.73 -13.48 -3.81
N TRP A 52 20.44 -13.84 -3.85
CA TRP A 52 19.43 -13.33 -2.91
C TRP A 52 19.02 -14.41 -1.92
N VAL A 53 19.72 -14.43 -0.79
CA VAL A 53 19.40 -15.32 0.33
C VAL A 53 18.64 -14.54 1.40
N ASN A 54 17.34 -14.78 1.52
CA ASN A 54 16.53 -14.18 2.57
C ASN A 54 16.84 -14.86 3.92
N LYS A 55 17.48 -14.11 4.84
CA LYS A 55 17.85 -14.59 6.18
C LYS A 55 16.64 -15.01 7.03
N ASN A 56 15.47 -14.45 6.75
CA ASN A 56 14.24 -14.69 7.51
C ASN A 56 13.36 -15.78 6.87
N GLY A 57 13.85 -16.48 5.84
CA GLY A 57 13.10 -17.48 5.11
C GLY A 57 12.14 -16.88 4.07
N PRO A 58 11.46 -17.71 3.26
CA PRO A 58 10.51 -17.23 2.27
C PRO A 58 9.27 -16.64 2.95
N ASN A 59 8.68 -15.62 2.33
CA ASN A 59 7.37 -15.13 2.74
C ASN A 59 6.28 -16.15 2.33
N THR A 60 5.41 -16.53 3.27
CA THR A 60 4.34 -17.53 3.06
C THR A 60 2.94 -16.92 3.04
N LEU A 61 2.82 -15.59 3.08
CA LEU A 61 1.52 -14.91 3.03
C LEU A 61 0.87 -15.10 1.66
N THR A 62 -0.43 -15.31 1.68
CA THR A 62 -1.26 -15.35 0.48
C THR A 62 -1.38 -13.95 -0.14
N ALA A 63 -1.80 -13.89 -1.41
CA ALA A 63 -2.03 -12.61 -2.09
C ALA A 63 -3.07 -11.72 -1.37
N GLY A 64 -4.09 -12.32 -0.77
CA GLY A 64 -5.11 -11.61 0.01
C GLY A 64 -4.54 -11.00 1.30
N GLU A 65 -3.72 -11.76 2.04
CA GLU A 65 -3.04 -11.26 3.23
C GLU A 65 -2.05 -10.14 2.88
N LEU A 66 -1.27 -10.31 1.80
CA LEU A 66 -0.37 -9.26 1.30
C LEU A 66 -1.12 -7.99 0.89
N TRP A 67 -2.31 -8.12 0.30
CA TRP A 67 -3.14 -6.97 -0.05
C TRP A 67 -3.62 -6.21 1.18
N ILE A 68 -4.07 -6.91 2.23
CA ILE A 68 -4.49 -6.28 3.49
C ILE A 68 -3.30 -5.61 4.18
N GLU A 69 -2.15 -6.28 4.23
CA GLU A 69 -0.92 -5.72 4.79
C GLU A 69 -0.40 -4.53 3.96
N PHE A 70 -0.57 -4.52 2.64
CA PHE A 70 -0.24 -3.37 1.79
C PHE A 70 -1.09 -2.15 2.16
N LEU A 71 -2.41 -2.34 2.31
CA LEU A 71 -3.32 -1.28 2.73
C LEU A 71 -2.93 -0.78 4.11
N ARG A 72 -2.72 -1.69 5.07
CA ARG A 72 -2.29 -1.38 6.44
C ARG A 72 -0.97 -0.61 6.47
N TYR A 73 0.01 -1.04 5.69
CA TYR A 73 1.31 -0.41 5.61
C TYR A 73 1.17 1.06 5.22
N TYR A 74 0.41 1.35 4.17
CA TYR A 74 0.23 2.72 3.68
C TYR A 74 -0.81 3.53 4.46
N THR A 75 -1.62 2.96 5.34
CA THR A 75 -2.54 3.72 6.20
C THR A 75 -2.01 3.95 7.61
N GLU A 76 -1.22 3.01 8.14
CA GLU A 76 -0.86 2.93 9.57
C GLU A 76 0.64 2.98 9.83
N GLN A 77 1.50 2.48 8.92
CA GLN A 77 2.93 2.26 9.20
C GLN A 77 3.87 3.22 8.48
N PHE A 78 3.60 3.52 7.21
CA PHE A 78 4.46 4.36 6.38
C PHE A 78 4.36 5.84 6.78
N ASP A 79 5.46 6.40 7.27
CA ASP A 79 5.56 7.82 7.63
C ASP A 79 5.78 8.67 6.36
N TYR A 80 4.67 9.15 5.78
CA TYR A 80 4.68 10.01 4.59
C TYR A 80 5.43 11.33 4.81
N GLU A 81 5.51 11.83 6.04
CA GLU A 81 6.14 13.12 6.35
C GLU A 81 7.66 13.01 6.39
N LYS A 82 8.19 11.85 6.77
CA LYS A 82 9.64 11.62 6.88
C LYS A 82 10.23 10.88 5.70
N ASN A 83 9.53 9.91 5.15
CA ASN A 83 10.13 8.90 4.27
C ASN A 83 9.73 9.06 2.80
N VAL A 84 10.61 8.59 1.93
CA VAL A 84 10.45 8.51 0.49
C VAL A 84 10.15 7.07 0.12
N VAL A 85 9.14 6.86 -0.73
CA VAL A 85 8.91 5.55 -1.36
C VAL A 85 10.00 5.34 -2.42
N THR A 86 10.95 4.46 -2.14
CA THR A 86 12.05 4.12 -3.05
C THR A 86 12.17 2.60 -3.18
N ILE A 87 12.55 2.11 -4.36
CA ILE A 87 12.72 0.67 -4.61
C ILE A 87 14.17 0.25 -4.85
N ARG A 88 15.11 1.21 -4.75
CA ARG A 88 16.53 1.00 -5.08
C ARG A 88 17.40 0.68 -3.87
N GLN A 89 16.88 0.85 -2.65
CA GLN A 89 17.61 0.63 -1.41
C GLN A 89 16.69 0.15 -0.31
N PHE A 90 17.23 -0.69 0.58
CA PHE A 90 16.46 -1.26 1.70
C PHE A 90 16.28 -0.22 2.81
N GLU A 91 17.34 0.51 3.12
CA GLU A 91 17.34 1.51 4.18
C GLU A 91 16.33 2.63 3.88
N PRO A 92 15.56 3.09 4.89
CA PRO A 92 14.66 4.21 4.73
C PRO A 92 15.36 5.45 4.15
N LEU A 93 14.79 6.00 3.08
CA LEU A 93 15.25 7.23 2.47
C LEU A 93 14.43 8.40 3.00
N GLU A 94 15.09 9.32 3.71
CA GLU A 94 14.42 10.49 4.27
C GLU A 94 14.18 11.58 3.21
N ARG A 95 13.02 12.24 3.29
CA ARG A 95 12.63 13.36 2.42
C ARG A 95 13.56 14.56 2.54
N TYR A 96 14.10 14.80 3.74
CA TYR A 96 15.07 15.86 3.99
C TYR A 96 16.32 15.71 3.12
N LYS A 97 16.87 14.49 3.02
CA LYS A 97 18.05 14.17 2.20
C LYS A 97 17.82 14.42 0.70
N LYS A 98 16.56 14.43 0.26
CA LYS A 98 16.17 14.68 -1.14
C LYS A 98 15.69 16.11 -1.40
N GLY A 99 15.55 16.94 -0.36
CA GLY A 99 14.93 18.26 -0.49
C GLY A 99 13.42 18.20 -0.80
N TRP A 100 12.75 17.08 -0.50
CA TRP A 100 11.34 16.84 -0.84
C TRP A 100 10.38 17.06 0.35
N PHE A 101 10.78 17.88 1.33
CA PHE A 101 10.02 18.14 2.55
C PHE A 101 8.69 18.89 2.32
N ASN A 102 8.54 19.62 1.20
CA ASN A 102 7.30 20.35 0.86
C ASN A 102 6.32 19.57 -0.05
N LYS A 103 6.65 18.33 -0.41
CA LYS A 103 5.82 17.50 -1.30
C LYS A 103 4.69 16.81 -0.52
N THR A 104 3.60 16.45 -1.19
CA THR A 104 2.44 15.79 -0.53
C THR A 104 2.75 14.33 -0.20
N ILE A 105 3.41 13.67 -1.14
CA ILE A 105 4.06 12.36 -1.00
C ILE A 105 5.35 12.40 -1.84
N ALA A 106 6.36 11.65 -1.41
CA ALA A 106 7.62 11.50 -2.11
C ALA A 106 7.76 10.07 -2.65
N ILE A 107 7.83 9.92 -3.96
CA ILE A 107 8.04 8.64 -4.65
C ILE A 107 9.21 8.82 -5.62
N GLU A 108 10.34 8.19 -5.31
CA GLU A 108 11.56 8.28 -6.11
C GLU A 108 11.44 7.40 -7.37
N ASP A 109 11.85 7.95 -8.52
CA ASP A 109 12.15 7.13 -9.69
C ASP A 109 13.43 6.31 -9.47
N PRO A 110 13.45 5.00 -9.77
CA PRO A 110 14.59 4.13 -9.46
C PRO A 110 15.88 4.47 -10.21
N PHE A 111 15.81 5.22 -11.31
CA PHE A 111 16.95 5.57 -12.14
C PHE A 111 17.19 7.08 -12.17
N ASN A 112 16.14 7.87 -12.37
CA ASN A 112 16.21 9.32 -12.31
C ASN A 112 16.00 9.81 -10.86
N LEU A 113 17.07 9.77 -10.07
CA LEU A 113 16.97 10.03 -8.63
C LEU A 113 16.48 11.46 -8.30
N THR A 114 16.59 12.43 -9.20
CA THR A 114 16.08 13.79 -8.93
C THR A 114 14.57 13.92 -9.17
N HIS A 115 13.95 12.91 -9.79
CA HIS A 115 12.55 12.92 -10.16
C HIS A 115 11.67 12.29 -9.07
N ASN A 116 10.75 13.09 -8.54
CA ASN A 116 9.66 12.63 -7.70
C ASN A 116 8.42 12.39 -8.56
N LEU A 117 7.97 11.14 -8.67
CA LEU A 117 6.83 10.74 -9.49
C LEU A 117 5.50 11.39 -9.03
N ALA A 118 5.43 11.87 -7.79
CA ALA A 118 4.24 12.52 -7.24
C ALA A 118 4.29 14.07 -7.32
N ASP A 119 5.23 14.66 -8.04
CA ASP A 119 5.42 16.12 -8.05
C ASP A 119 4.23 16.94 -8.54
N LYS A 120 3.39 16.36 -9.40
CA LYS A 120 2.18 17.01 -9.94
C LYS A 120 0.94 16.75 -9.09
N LEU A 121 1.06 16.04 -7.97
CA LEU A 121 -0.08 15.66 -7.14
C LEU A 121 -0.50 16.83 -6.24
N SER A 122 -1.71 17.35 -6.49
CA SER A 122 -2.31 18.38 -5.64
C SER A 122 -2.66 17.81 -4.25
N GLN A 123 -2.68 18.68 -3.23
CA GLN A 123 -3.09 18.28 -1.88
C GLN A 123 -4.51 17.69 -1.86
N LYS A 124 -5.43 18.25 -2.66
CA LYS A 124 -6.81 17.73 -2.77
C LYS A 124 -6.82 16.29 -3.30
N ASN A 125 -6.07 16.01 -4.36
CA ASN A 125 -6.00 14.67 -4.94
C ASN A 125 -5.31 13.70 -3.98
N TRP A 126 -4.27 14.16 -3.27
CA TRP A 126 -3.60 13.36 -2.26
C TRP A 126 -4.53 12.98 -1.12
N THR A 127 -5.29 13.93 -0.58
CA THR A 127 -6.31 13.66 0.45
C THR A 127 -7.31 12.60 -0.04
N LEU A 128 -7.79 12.71 -1.28
CA LEU A 128 -8.71 11.73 -1.85
C LEU A 128 -8.08 10.33 -1.91
N ILE A 129 -6.84 10.21 -2.41
CA ILE A 129 -6.12 8.93 -2.49
C ILE A 129 -5.97 8.32 -1.08
N ARG A 130 -5.54 9.12 -0.09
CA ARG A 130 -5.41 8.64 1.29
C ARG A 130 -6.74 8.15 1.86
N LEU A 131 -7.83 8.88 1.63
CA LEU A 131 -9.16 8.48 2.07
C LEU A 131 -9.56 7.13 1.46
N VAL A 132 -9.35 6.95 0.15
CA VAL A 132 -9.66 5.67 -0.52
C VAL A 132 -8.85 4.51 0.08
N PHE A 133 -7.57 4.71 0.38
CA PHE A 133 -6.75 3.70 1.05
C PHE A 133 -7.29 3.33 2.44
N ILE A 134 -7.72 4.32 3.22
CA ILE A 134 -8.33 4.10 4.55
C ILE A 134 -9.65 3.33 4.41
N GLN A 135 -10.52 3.72 3.48
CA GLN A 135 -11.80 3.04 3.24
C GLN A 135 -11.58 1.60 2.77
N ALA A 136 -10.63 1.39 1.86
CA ALA A 136 -10.24 0.05 1.42
C ALA A 136 -9.71 -0.77 2.60
N ARG A 137 -8.81 -0.22 3.43
CA ARG A 137 -8.27 -0.90 4.61
C ARG A 137 -9.36 -1.37 5.58
N GLN A 138 -10.37 -0.54 5.80
CA GLN A 138 -11.52 -0.91 6.62
C GLN A 138 -12.36 -2.02 5.95
N ARG A 139 -12.64 -1.87 4.66
CA ARG A 139 -13.52 -2.78 3.90
C ARG A 139 -12.92 -4.17 3.70
N PHE A 140 -11.67 -4.24 3.23
CA PHE A 140 -10.96 -5.50 3.03
C PHE A 140 -10.51 -6.15 4.34
N GLY A 141 -10.32 -5.35 5.40
CA GLY A 141 -9.89 -5.84 6.71
C GLY A 141 -11.04 -6.25 7.64
N THR A 142 -12.30 -6.05 7.23
CA THR A 142 -13.46 -6.51 8.01
C THR A 142 -13.82 -7.92 7.57
N GLU A 143 -13.80 -8.87 8.51
CA GLU A 143 -14.19 -10.25 8.25
C GLU A 143 -15.64 -10.32 7.74
N CYS A 144 -15.86 -10.98 6.60
CA CYS A 144 -17.19 -11.43 6.20
C CYS A 144 -17.49 -12.67 7.03
N LYS A 145 -18.04 -12.47 8.23
CA LYS A 145 -18.33 -13.59 9.15
C LYS A 145 -19.32 -14.56 8.50
N ASP A 146 -18.97 -15.84 8.58
CA ASP A 146 -19.87 -17.00 8.49
C ASP A 146 -20.48 -17.38 7.13
N ARG A 147 -19.93 -16.91 6.00
CA ARG A 147 -20.39 -17.37 4.67
C ARG A 147 -19.31 -18.15 3.92
N VAL A 148 -19.62 -19.41 3.58
CA VAL A 148 -18.85 -20.16 2.57
C VAL A 148 -19.07 -19.47 1.24
N ILE A 149 -18.00 -18.89 0.69
CA ILE A 149 -18.01 -18.24 -0.63
C ILE A 149 -18.13 -19.33 -1.69
N GLN A 150 -19.16 -19.24 -2.53
CA GLN A 150 -19.30 -20.09 -3.71
C GLN A 150 -18.78 -19.34 -4.95
N ASP A 151 -18.48 -20.07 -6.03
CA ASP A 151 -18.01 -19.46 -7.28
C ASP A 151 -19.00 -18.43 -7.83
N SER A 152 -20.30 -18.64 -7.62
CA SER A 152 -21.35 -17.70 -8.00
C SER A 152 -21.33 -16.39 -7.21
N ASP A 153 -20.65 -16.34 -6.07
CA ASP A 153 -20.52 -15.13 -5.25
C ASP A 153 -19.35 -14.24 -5.69
N ILE A 154 -18.47 -14.69 -6.59
CA ILE A 154 -17.25 -13.96 -6.96
C ILE A 154 -17.58 -12.57 -7.52
N ASP A 155 -18.53 -12.48 -8.45
CA ASP A 155 -18.92 -11.20 -9.06
C ASP A 155 -19.46 -10.23 -7.99
N TRP A 156 -20.32 -10.74 -7.09
CA TRP A 156 -20.85 -9.94 -5.99
C TRP A 156 -19.76 -9.49 -5.01
N ILE A 157 -18.79 -10.35 -4.70
CA ILE A 157 -17.67 -10.02 -3.82
C ILE A 157 -16.81 -8.92 -4.45
N GLN A 158 -16.55 -9.00 -5.76
CA GLN A 158 -15.81 -7.97 -6.47
C GLN A 158 -16.58 -6.63 -6.43
N ASP A 159 -17.86 -6.65 -6.77
CA ASP A 159 -18.72 -5.46 -6.72
C ASP A 159 -18.79 -4.87 -5.32
N TYR A 160 -18.91 -5.72 -4.30
CA TYR A 160 -18.89 -5.30 -2.90
C TYR A 160 -17.54 -4.67 -2.58
N LEU A 161 -16.43 -5.39 -2.68
CA LEU A 161 -15.12 -4.93 -2.22
C LEU A 161 -14.63 -3.68 -2.94
N PHE A 162 -14.94 -3.56 -4.24
CA PHE A 162 -14.50 -2.46 -5.09
C PHE A 162 -15.60 -1.44 -5.42
N ASP A 163 -16.68 -1.39 -4.63
CA ASP A 163 -17.74 -0.39 -4.78
C ASP A 163 -17.16 1.02 -4.71
N ARG A 164 -17.21 1.71 -5.86
CA ARG A 164 -16.68 3.06 -6.02
C ARG A 164 -17.33 4.08 -5.07
N ASN A 165 -18.63 4.00 -4.84
CA ASN A 165 -19.36 4.98 -4.03
C ASN A 165 -18.96 4.86 -2.56
N ILE A 166 -18.70 3.63 -2.11
CA ILE A 166 -18.23 3.33 -0.76
C ILE A 166 -16.76 3.75 -0.60
N LEU A 167 -15.90 3.41 -1.57
CA LEU A 167 -14.48 3.73 -1.51
C LEU A 167 -14.19 5.23 -1.64
N LEU A 168 -14.93 5.95 -2.49
CA LEU A 168 -14.75 7.39 -2.68
C LEU A 168 -15.50 8.23 -1.64
N LEU A 169 -16.45 7.65 -0.90
CA LEU A 169 -17.42 8.37 -0.07
C LEU A 169 -17.89 9.63 -0.80
N GLU A 170 -18.78 9.50 -1.79
CA GLU A 170 -19.55 10.67 -2.20
C GLU A 170 -20.39 11.14 -1.01
N ASN A 171 -19.83 12.09 -0.24
CA ASN A 171 -20.44 12.95 0.78
C ASN A 171 -21.83 12.50 1.29
N PRO A 172 -21.99 12.14 2.58
CA PRO A 172 -23.26 11.69 3.19
C PRO A 172 -24.51 12.57 2.90
N ARG A 173 -24.29 13.83 2.49
CA ARG A 173 -25.34 14.77 2.07
C ARG A 173 -26.09 14.37 0.79
N LYS A 174 -25.58 13.44 -0.02
CA LYS A 174 -26.33 12.90 -1.18
C LYS A 174 -27.30 11.78 -0.76
N LEU A 175 -27.03 11.06 0.33
CA LEU A 175 -28.02 10.15 0.91
C LEU A 175 -29.19 10.91 1.54
N ASP A 176 -29.01 12.12 2.09
CA ASP A 176 -30.14 12.92 2.60
C ASP A 176 -31.14 13.36 1.51
N LYS A 177 -30.74 13.34 0.23
CA LYS A 177 -31.63 13.62 -0.91
C LYS A 177 -32.26 12.34 -1.48
N ALA A 178 -31.61 11.20 -1.37
CA ALA A 178 -32.15 9.90 -1.78
C ALA A 178 -33.04 9.25 -0.69
N ASN A 179 -32.70 9.43 0.59
CA ASN A 179 -33.41 8.87 1.75
C ASN A 179 -34.60 9.71 2.21
N LYS A 180 -34.83 10.89 1.63
CA LYS A 180 -36.08 11.64 1.85
C LYS A 180 -37.30 11.04 1.12
N GLN A 181 -37.11 9.97 0.33
CA GLN A 181 -38.19 9.25 -0.35
C GLN A 181 -38.44 7.82 0.18
N THR A 182 -37.64 7.32 1.12
CA THR A 182 -37.92 6.02 1.77
C THR A 182 -37.52 6.09 3.23
N ALA A 183 -38.48 6.45 4.07
CA ALA A 183 -38.34 6.48 5.51
C ALA A 183 -38.46 5.07 6.09
N GLU A 184 -37.35 4.55 6.63
CA GLU A 184 -37.38 3.67 7.81
C GLU A 184 -36.20 4.03 8.73
N PRO A 185 -36.36 3.97 10.08
CA PRO A 185 -35.33 4.40 11.00
C PRO A 185 -34.12 3.44 10.97
N LEU A 186 -32.92 4.01 10.77
CA LEU A 186 -31.60 3.36 10.75
C LEU A 186 -31.22 2.56 12.02
N GLN A 187 -32.12 2.42 12.99
CA GLN A 187 -31.95 1.59 14.20
C GLN A 187 -32.30 0.11 13.97
N SER A 188 -32.96 -0.22 12.86
CA SER A 188 -33.31 -1.60 12.49
C SER A 188 -32.18 -2.35 11.77
N LEU A 189 -31.30 -1.64 11.05
CA LEU A 189 -30.31 -2.26 10.15
C LEU A 189 -28.94 -2.58 10.79
N MET A 190 -28.70 -2.13 12.03
CA MET A 190 -27.51 -2.50 12.78
C MET A 190 -27.95 -3.22 14.06
N GLY A 191 -28.03 -4.55 14.00
CA GLY A 191 -28.28 -5.44 15.14
C GLY A 191 -27.16 -5.46 16.18
N ILE A 192 -26.59 -4.30 16.52
CA ILE A 192 -25.60 -4.14 17.57
C ILE A 192 -26.36 -3.69 18.83
N ARG A 193 -26.68 -4.66 19.70
CA ARG A 193 -26.98 -4.35 21.10
C ARG A 193 -25.69 -3.93 21.78
N ILE A 194 -25.56 -2.65 22.10
CA ILE A 194 -24.54 -2.17 23.03
C ILE A 194 -25.07 -2.44 24.45
N ASP A 195 -24.43 -3.37 25.16
CA ASP A 195 -24.72 -3.69 26.55
C ASP A 195 -24.26 -2.52 27.46
N PRO A 196 -25.13 -1.89 28.28
CA PRO A 196 -24.81 -0.65 29.00
C PRO A 196 -23.81 -0.76 30.17
N LYS A 197 -23.08 -1.87 30.33
CA LYS A 197 -22.38 -2.15 31.60
C LYS A 197 -20.91 -1.74 31.71
N TYR A 198 -20.35 -0.99 30.77
CA TYR A 198 -18.96 -0.50 30.89
C TYR A 198 -18.84 1.01 30.73
N HIS A 199 -19.44 1.75 31.67
CA HIS A 199 -18.93 3.05 32.11
C HIS A 199 -19.25 3.22 33.60
N GLN A 200 -18.40 2.66 34.45
CA GLN A 200 -18.21 3.07 35.84
C GLN A 200 -16.90 2.45 36.36
N SER A 201 -15.77 3.13 36.15
CA SER A 201 -14.69 3.36 37.12
C SER A 201 -13.71 4.37 36.53
#